data_AF-A0A7I8CXI0-F1
#
_entry.id   AF-A0A7I8CXI0-F1
#
_cell.length_a   1.000
_cell.length_b   1.000
_cell.length_c   1.000
_cell.angle_alpha   90.00
_cell.angle_beta   90.00
_cell.angle_gamma   90.00
#
_symmetry.space_group_name_H-M   'P 1'
#
loop_
_entity.id
_entity.type
_entity.pdbx_description
1 polymer ?
#
loop_
_entity_poly.entity_id
_entity_poly.type
_entity_poly.pdbx_seq_one_letter_code
_entity_poly.pdbx_strand_id
1 'polypeptide(L)'
;MTSSSPVKLLEGRPFPEIAANVLRDVADAASAAGAAWFVGGATARDILTTHRFGIDQTRATRDVDIGVSIASWHDHQQLRNALVATGRFVQNEKQAQRLDYRSPETGQPTWLDIVPFGGLELKGENVIAWPPDGAFCLNVEGFDEALRAALPVELGRDLVVLVASLPALAMLKIIAWRDRHTDNNRDAVDLRFLLATYSLAGNMDRIYGGDADDLLDTWGDDPDKAGAALLAHDMMSLLTPFTREHIIDALDPLTPYPLILTQMMGGAHRLLSVGDDKPELTEGLFDAFRSTVLKA
;
A
#
# COMPACT_ATOMS: atom_id res chain seq x y z
N MET A 1 7.01 -10.93 20.05
CA MET A 1 7.24 -9.58 19.51
C MET A 1 8.73 -9.33 19.52
N THR A 2 9.42 -9.63 18.42
CA THR A 2 10.80 -9.18 18.24
C THR A 2 10.75 -7.67 18.10
N SER A 3 11.18 -6.97 19.14
CA SER A 3 11.30 -5.51 19.19
C SER A 3 12.40 -5.10 18.22
N SER A 4 12.08 -5.01 16.93
CA SER A 4 12.91 -4.26 15.99
C SER A 4 12.72 -2.77 16.25
N SER A 5 13.82 -2.03 16.21
CA SER A 5 13.75 -0.57 16.27
C SER A 5 12.90 -0.03 15.10
N PRO A 6 12.12 1.03 15.30
CA PRO A 6 11.36 1.65 14.21
C PRO A 6 12.26 2.04 13.04
N VAL A 7 11.74 1.88 11.83
CA VAL A 7 12.37 2.34 10.60
C VAL A 7 12.47 3.87 10.65
N LYS A 8 13.65 4.41 10.35
CA LYS A 8 13.90 5.86 10.33
C LYS A 8 13.94 6.40 8.90
N LEU A 9 13.42 7.61 8.71
CA LEU A 9 13.47 8.32 7.44
C LEU A 9 14.84 8.98 7.21
N LEU A 10 15.14 9.34 5.96
CA LEU A 10 16.35 10.09 5.61
C LEU A 10 16.25 11.53 6.13
N GLU A 11 17.31 12.02 6.77
CA GLU A 11 17.36 13.40 7.31
C GLU A 11 17.05 14.47 6.25
N GLY A 12 17.49 14.27 5.01
CA GLY A 12 17.27 15.19 3.89
C GLY A 12 15.90 15.05 3.21
N ARG A 13 15.04 14.13 3.64
CA ARG A 13 13.71 13.87 3.05
C ARG A 13 12.65 13.70 4.13
N PRO A 14 12.39 14.74 4.94
CA PRO A 14 11.43 14.66 6.04
C PRO A 14 10.01 14.36 5.52
N PHE A 15 9.22 13.68 6.35
CA PHE A 15 7.81 13.45 6.05
C PHE A 15 7.01 14.77 6.15
N PRO A 16 6.02 15.04 5.28
CA PRO A 16 5.28 16.29 5.30
C PRO A 16 4.54 16.51 6.63
N GLU A 17 4.76 17.67 7.25
CA GLU A 17 4.20 17.99 8.57
C GLU A 17 2.67 17.92 8.61
N ILE A 18 1.99 18.32 7.53
CA ILE A 18 0.53 18.25 7.44
C ILE A 18 0.02 16.80 7.55
N ALA A 19 0.67 15.85 6.87
CA ALA A 19 0.31 14.44 6.93
C ALA A 19 0.71 13.83 8.28
N ALA A 20 1.85 14.24 8.86
CA ALA A 20 2.24 13.83 10.21
C ALA A 20 1.21 14.26 11.27
N ASN A 21 0.63 15.45 11.13
CA ASN A 21 -0.40 15.95 12.04
C ASN A 21 -1.70 15.16 11.91
N VAL A 22 -2.12 14.82 10.69
CA VAL A 22 -3.26 13.91 10.45
C VAL A 22 -3.03 12.57 11.14
N LEU A 23 -1.85 11.97 10.96
CA LEU A 23 -1.52 10.68 11.54
C LEU A 23 -1.40 10.72 13.07
N ARG A 24 -1.01 11.85 13.66
CA ARG A 24 -1.01 12.03 15.12
C ARG A 24 -2.43 12.05 15.69
N ASP A 25 -3.35 12.75 15.02
CA ASP A 25 -4.75 12.76 15.42
C ASP A 25 -5.39 11.37 15.32
N VAL A 26 -5.04 10.62 14.27
CA VAL A 26 -5.42 9.22 14.11
C VAL A 26 -4.83 8.36 15.23
N ALA A 27 -3.56 8.53 15.56
CA ALA A 27 -2.91 7.77 16.63
C ALA A 27 -3.61 7.97 17.98
N ASP A 28 -3.93 9.22 18.33
CA ASP A 28 -4.62 9.55 19.58
C ASP A 28 -6.04 8.96 19.61
N ALA A 29 -6.79 9.11 18.51
CA ALA A 29 -8.16 8.59 18.41
C ALA A 29 -8.19 7.05 18.43
N ALA A 30 -7.30 6.39 17.70
CA ALA A 30 -7.22 4.93 17.64
C ALA A 30 -6.73 4.34 18.97
N SER A 31 -5.78 4.98 19.64
CA SER A 31 -5.34 4.60 20.99
C SER A 31 -6.48 4.66 22.01
N ALA A 32 -7.26 5.74 21.99
CA ALA A 32 -8.44 5.87 22.85
C ALA A 32 -9.53 4.82 22.56
N ALA A 33 -9.65 4.38 21.31
CA ALA A 33 -10.57 3.32 20.89
C ALA A 33 -10.01 1.89 21.09
N GLY A 34 -8.73 1.73 21.42
CA GLY A 34 -8.07 0.43 21.47
C GLY A 34 -7.97 -0.27 20.11
N ALA A 35 -8.01 0.50 19.01
CA ALA A 35 -8.01 -0.03 17.65
C ALA A 35 -6.58 -0.08 17.06
N ALA A 36 -6.21 -1.23 16.51
CA ALA A 36 -4.98 -1.35 15.71
C ALA A 36 -5.21 -0.75 14.33
N TRP A 37 -4.20 -0.11 13.76
CA TRP A 37 -4.32 0.54 12.46
C TRP A 37 -2.97 0.62 11.76
N PHE A 38 -3.00 0.81 10.45
CA PHE A 38 -1.80 1.00 9.64
C PHE A 38 -2.04 2.05 8.55
N VAL A 39 -0.97 2.72 8.15
CA VAL A 39 -0.94 3.59 6.97
C VAL A 39 -0.81 2.72 5.73
N GLY A 40 -1.71 2.91 4.77
CA GLY A 40 -1.73 2.22 3.49
C GLY A 40 -1.58 3.18 2.30
N GLY A 41 -1.95 2.69 1.13
CA GLY A 41 -2.09 3.49 -0.09
C GLY A 41 -0.79 4.18 -0.53
N ALA A 42 -0.95 5.33 -1.20
CA ALA A 42 0.19 6.08 -1.72
C ALA A 42 1.07 6.67 -0.60
N THR A 43 0.46 7.02 0.54
CA THR A 43 1.21 7.54 1.69
C THR A 43 2.20 6.51 2.24
N ALA A 44 1.78 5.25 2.40
CA ALA A 44 2.67 4.17 2.84
C ALA A 44 3.82 3.92 1.87
N ARG A 45 3.51 3.88 0.56
CA ARG A 45 4.52 3.77 -0.49
C ARG A 45 5.54 4.91 -0.38
N ASP A 46 5.10 6.16 -0.28
CA ASP A 46 5.98 7.33 -0.26
C ASP A 46 6.87 7.35 1.00
N ILE A 47 6.34 6.94 2.15
CA ILE A 47 7.12 6.75 3.39
C ILE A 47 8.27 5.75 3.14
N LEU A 48 7.94 4.57 2.60
CA LEU A 48 8.91 3.48 2.41
C LEU A 48 9.80 3.64 1.18
N THR A 49 9.57 4.66 0.33
CA THR A 49 10.35 4.89 -0.89
C THR A 49 11.00 6.27 -0.86
N THR A 50 10.25 7.33 -1.18
CA THR A 50 10.73 8.71 -1.20
C THR A 50 11.44 9.10 0.09
N HIS A 51 10.81 8.89 1.25
CA HIS A 51 11.31 9.38 2.53
C HIS A 51 12.38 8.46 3.13
N ARG A 52 12.29 7.14 2.90
CA ARG A 52 13.24 6.17 3.46
C ARG A 52 14.47 5.89 2.59
N PHE A 53 14.32 5.85 1.28
CA PHE A 53 15.36 5.44 0.31
C PHE A 53 15.65 6.48 -0.78
N GLY A 54 14.94 7.60 -0.79
CA GLY A 54 15.21 8.66 -1.75
C GLY A 54 14.71 8.37 -3.17
N ILE A 55 13.76 7.45 -3.31
CA ILE A 55 13.18 7.06 -4.60
C ILE A 55 12.00 7.97 -4.90
N ASP A 56 12.18 8.93 -5.82
CA ASP A 56 11.17 9.94 -6.12
C ASP A 56 9.96 9.40 -6.89
N GLN A 57 8.80 9.98 -6.58
CA GLN A 57 7.55 9.75 -7.29
C GLN A 57 7.30 10.86 -8.30
N THR A 58 6.62 10.54 -9.39
CA THR A 58 6.15 11.54 -10.37
C THR A 58 4.85 12.23 -9.94
N ARG A 59 4.13 11.68 -8.95
CA ARG A 59 2.83 12.17 -8.49
C ARG A 59 2.81 12.39 -6.98
N ALA A 60 2.47 13.61 -6.56
CA ALA A 60 2.16 13.90 -5.16
C ALA A 60 0.77 13.36 -4.78
N THR A 61 0.68 12.66 -3.65
CA THR A 61 -0.61 12.34 -3.00
C THR A 61 -0.98 13.43 -2.00
N ARG A 62 -2.28 13.71 -1.91
CA ARG A 62 -2.88 14.56 -0.85
C ARG A 62 -3.77 13.74 0.08
N ASP A 63 -3.97 12.48 -0.25
CA ASP A 63 -4.80 11.54 0.50
C ASP A 63 -3.88 10.73 1.43
N VAL A 64 -4.27 10.67 2.70
CA VAL A 64 -3.72 9.76 3.71
C VAL A 64 -4.69 8.60 3.85
N ASP A 65 -4.27 7.40 3.45
CA ASP A 65 -5.08 6.19 3.52
C ASP A 65 -4.69 5.40 4.78
N ILE A 66 -5.68 5.00 5.59
CA ILE A 66 -5.46 4.11 6.74
C ILE A 66 -6.44 2.93 6.72
N GLY A 67 -5.93 1.76 7.11
CA GLY A 67 -6.75 0.64 7.53
C GLY A 67 -6.88 0.64 9.05
N VAL A 68 -8.09 0.44 9.59
CA VAL A 68 -8.35 0.37 11.03
C VAL A 68 -9.05 -0.95 11.37
N SER A 69 -8.42 -1.79 12.20
CA SER A 69 -9.02 -3.02 12.69
C SER A 69 -10.04 -2.69 13.79
N ILE A 70 -11.31 -2.93 13.52
CA ILE A 70 -12.42 -2.52 14.37
C ILE A 70 -13.59 -3.49 14.24
N ALA A 71 -14.30 -3.74 15.35
CA ALA A 71 -15.25 -4.84 15.42
C ALA A 71 -16.68 -4.47 15.00
N SER A 72 -17.00 -3.18 14.88
CA SER A 72 -18.37 -2.73 14.57
C SER A 72 -18.44 -1.36 13.90
N TRP A 73 -19.54 -1.12 13.18
CA TRP A 73 -19.85 0.21 12.62
C TRP A 73 -20.05 1.28 13.69
N HIS A 74 -20.48 0.88 14.90
CA HIS A 74 -20.61 1.79 16.03
C HIS A 74 -19.25 2.34 16.45
N ASP A 75 -18.27 1.46 16.64
CA ASP A 75 -16.92 1.84 17.05
C ASP A 75 -16.22 2.64 15.94
N HIS A 76 -16.43 2.28 14.66
CA HIS A 76 -15.96 3.06 13.52
C HIS A 76 -16.54 4.49 13.55
N GLN A 77 -17.84 4.64 13.84
CA GLN A 77 -18.45 5.96 13.98
C GLN A 77 -17.89 6.73 15.19
N GLN A 78 -17.61 6.07 16.31
CA GLN A 78 -16.99 6.70 17.47
C GLN A 78 -15.59 7.26 17.15
N LEU A 79 -14.74 6.47 16.48
CA LEU A 79 -13.42 6.90 16.02
C LEU A 79 -13.54 8.14 15.12
N ARG A 80 -14.42 8.11 14.12
CA ARG A 80 -14.66 9.25 13.22
C ARG A 80 -15.17 10.48 13.98
N ASN A 81 -16.08 10.30 14.93
CA ASN A 81 -16.59 11.39 15.74
C ASN A 81 -15.50 12.01 16.63
N ALA A 82 -14.59 11.21 17.18
CA ALA A 82 -13.45 11.70 17.95
C ALA A 82 -12.52 12.57 17.10
N LEU A 83 -12.23 12.15 15.86
CA LEU A 83 -11.46 12.94 14.91
C LEU A 83 -12.17 14.26 14.57
N VAL A 84 -13.48 14.23 14.26
CA VAL A 84 -14.26 15.45 13.98
C VAL A 84 -14.32 16.38 15.19
N ALA A 85 -14.40 15.85 16.41
CA ALA A 85 -14.44 16.63 17.65
C ALA A 85 -13.16 17.45 17.91
N THR A 86 -12.04 17.13 17.25
CA THR A 86 -10.83 17.98 17.28
C THR A 86 -11.04 19.35 16.61
N GLY A 87 -12.10 19.50 15.81
CA GLY A 87 -12.35 20.68 14.97
C GLY A 87 -11.48 20.75 13.72
N ARG A 88 -10.55 19.79 13.52
CA ARG A 88 -9.66 19.71 12.35
C ARG A 88 -10.21 18.86 11.21
N PHE A 89 -11.18 17.98 11.49
CA PHE A 89 -11.75 17.09 10.48
C PHE A 89 -13.22 17.39 10.25
N VAL A 90 -13.65 17.25 8.99
CA VAL A 90 -15.05 17.34 8.58
C VAL A 90 -15.43 16.10 7.77
N GLN A 91 -16.65 15.59 7.96
CA GLN A 91 -17.17 14.49 7.17
C GLN A 91 -17.26 14.89 5.69
N ASN A 92 -16.80 14.02 4.79
CA ASN A 92 -16.97 14.24 3.36
C ASN A 92 -18.37 13.77 2.93
N GLU A 93 -19.13 14.62 2.26
CA GLU A 93 -20.52 14.32 1.85
C GLU A 93 -20.61 13.33 0.68
N LYS A 94 -19.51 13.12 -0.07
CA LYS A 94 -19.50 12.32 -1.30
C LYS A 94 -18.80 10.97 -1.16
N GLN A 95 -17.91 10.83 -0.18
CA GLN A 95 -17.08 9.65 0.01
C GLN A 95 -17.19 9.19 1.47
N ALA A 96 -17.88 8.07 1.70
CA ALA A 96 -18.23 7.60 3.03
C ALA A 96 -17.02 7.25 3.91
N GLN A 97 -15.90 6.86 3.29
CA GLN A 97 -14.64 6.57 3.95
C GLN A 97 -13.83 7.83 4.30
N ARG A 98 -14.13 8.99 3.69
CA ARG A 98 -13.26 10.16 3.70
C ARG A 98 -13.61 11.18 4.79
N LEU A 99 -12.58 11.74 5.41
CA LEU A 99 -12.63 12.97 6.22
C LEU A 99 -11.79 14.05 5.55
N ASP A 100 -12.34 15.25 5.43
CA ASP A 100 -11.60 16.43 4.96
C ASP A 100 -10.83 17.02 6.14
N TYR A 101 -9.50 17.09 6.02
CA TYR A 101 -8.64 17.71 7.02
C TYR A 101 -8.43 19.20 6.72
N ARG A 102 -8.67 20.02 7.74
CA ARG A 102 -8.48 21.47 7.71
C ARG A 102 -7.21 21.81 8.48
N SER A 103 -6.14 22.08 7.75
CA SER A 103 -4.92 22.64 8.34
C SER A 103 -5.20 24.07 8.84
N PRO A 104 -5.12 24.34 10.16
CA PRO A 104 -5.34 25.68 10.69
C PRO A 104 -4.31 26.69 10.19
N GLU A 105 -3.11 26.22 9.84
CA GLU A 105 -1.94 27.06 9.55
C GLU A 105 -1.79 27.37 8.05
N THR A 106 -2.11 26.41 7.18
CA THR A 106 -1.78 26.50 5.75
C THR A 106 -3.00 26.56 4.83
N GLY A 107 -4.18 26.15 5.32
CA GLY A 107 -5.40 26.04 4.49
C GLY A 107 -5.28 25.05 3.33
N GLN A 108 -4.21 24.24 3.25
CA GLN A 108 -4.03 23.27 2.19
C GLN A 108 -5.02 22.10 2.34
N PRO A 109 -5.66 21.65 1.25
CA PRO A 109 -6.56 20.51 1.32
C PRO A 109 -5.77 19.22 1.52
N THR A 110 -6.15 18.45 2.54
CA THR A 110 -5.66 17.10 2.82
C THR A 110 -6.86 16.24 3.15
N TRP A 111 -6.84 14.98 2.74
CA TRP A 111 -7.92 14.04 2.97
C TRP A 111 -7.42 12.83 3.74
N LEU A 112 -8.25 12.33 4.64
CA LEU A 112 -8.00 11.10 5.38
C LEU A 112 -9.07 10.08 4.97
N ASP A 113 -8.66 9.02 4.27
CA ASP A 113 -9.52 7.88 3.95
C ASP A 113 -9.34 6.81 5.04
N ILE A 114 -10.43 6.48 5.73
CA ILE A 114 -10.47 5.51 6.82
C ILE A 114 -11.24 4.29 6.35
N VAL A 115 -10.55 3.15 6.23
CA VAL A 115 -11.15 1.87 5.86
C VAL A 115 -11.19 0.95 7.08
N PRO A 116 -12.37 0.67 7.65
CA PRO A 116 -12.50 -0.28 8.76
C PRO A 116 -12.42 -1.73 8.27
N PHE A 117 -11.86 -2.64 9.06
CA PHE A 117 -11.83 -4.09 8.75
C PHE A 117 -11.76 -4.95 10.03
N GLY A 118 -11.96 -6.26 9.93
CA GLY A 118 -11.76 -7.27 10.98
C GLY A 118 -13.04 -7.74 11.70
N GLY A 119 -14.16 -7.05 11.55
CA GLY A 119 -15.46 -7.46 12.13
C GLY A 119 -16.69 -6.86 11.47
N LEU A 120 -16.54 -6.19 10.32
CA LEU A 120 -17.63 -5.50 9.61
C LEU A 120 -17.97 -6.15 8.28
N GLU A 121 -17.16 -7.13 7.87
CA GLU A 121 -17.28 -7.83 6.61
C GLU A 121 -18.61 -8.59 6.55
N LEU A 122 -19.21 -8.61 5.37
CA LEU A 122 -20.37 -9.42 5.07
C LEU A 122 -20.02 -10.89 5.26
N LYS A 123 -20.96 -11.66 5.84
CA LYS A 123 -20.69 -13.02 6.27
C LYS A 123 -20.23 -13.91 5.11
N GLY A 124 -18.99 -14.40 5.21
CA GLY A 124 -18.39 -15.29 4.20
C GLY A 124 -17.72 -14.55 3.04
N GLU A 125 -17.60 -13.23 3.14
CA GLU A 125 -16.96 -12.36 2.16
C GLU A 125 -15.87 -11.51 2.85
N ASN A 126 -14.94 -10.97 2.07
CA ASN A 126 -13.99 -9.96 2.54
C ASN A 126 -14.46 -8.56 2.13
N VAL A 127 -15.77 -8.31 2.14
CA VAL A 127 -16.38 -7.07 1.66
C VAL A 127 -17.09 -6.39 2.82
N ILE A 128 -16.85 -5.10 3.00
CA ILE A 128 -17.64 -4.24 3.90
C ILE A 128 -18.65 -3.44 3.09
N ALA A 129 -19.83 -3.19 3.66
CA ALA A 129 -20.86 -2.34 3.07
C ALA A 129 -21.20 -1.20 4.03
N TRP A 130 -20.94 0.04 3.63
CA TRP A 130 -21.11 1.21 4.50
C TRP A 130 -22.60 1.44 4.86
N PRO A 131 -22.93 1.69 6.14
CA PRO A 131 -24.30 1.99 6.56
C PRO A 131 -24.77 3.37 6.07
N PRO A 132 -26.09 3.61 6.04
CA PRO A 132 -27.17 2.73 6.49
C PRO A 132 -27.67 1.74 5.43
N ASP A 133 -27.44 2.00 4.14
CA ASP A 133 -28.06 1.26 3.03
C ASP A 133 -27.11 0.28 2.33
N GLY A 134 -25.81 0.30 2.66
CA GLY A 134 -24.82 -0.55 2.02
C GLY A 134 -24.51 -0.14 0.57
N ALA A 135 -24.82 1.11 0.17
CA ALA A 135 -24.65 1.55 -1.21
C ALA A 135 -23.18 1.61 -1.66
N PHE A 136 -22.26 1.80 -0.71
CA PHE A 136 -20.82 1.76 -0.97
C PHE A 136 -20.21 0.50 -0.34
N CYS A 137 -19.75 -0.40 -1.20
CA CYS A 137 -19.03 -1.60 -0.79
C CYS A 137 -17.53 -1.47 -1.09
N LEU A 138 -16.70 -2.06 -0.25
CA LEU A 138 -15.27 -2.12 -0.47
C LEU A 138 -14.75 -3.50 -0.08
N ASN A 139 -13.92 -4.08 -0.94
CA ASN A 139 -13.16 -5.27 -0.62
C ASN A 139 -12.00 -4.90 0.32
N VAL A 140 -11.91 -5.59 1.46
CA VAL A 140 -10.87 -5.45 2.48
C VAL A 140 -10.01 -6.71 2.60
N GLU A 141 -10.07 -7.61 1.61
CA GLU A 141 -9.14 -8.73 1.50
C GLU A 141 -7.69 -8.24 1.57
N GLY A 142 -6.86 -8.94 2.36
CA GLY A 142 -5.46 -8.58 2.55
C GLY A 142 -5.21 -7.51 3.62
N PHE A 143 -6.23 -6.91 4.24
CA PHE A 143 -6.00 -5.88 5.27
C PHE A 143 -5.42 -6.47 6.57
N ASP A 144 -5.84 -7.67 6.96
CA ASP A 144 -5.27 -8.39 8.11
C ASP A 144 -3.81 -8.81 7.86
N GLU A 145 -3.51 -9.32 6.67
CA GLU A 145 -2.15 -9.60 6.19
C GLU A 145 -1.30 -8.32 6.22
N ALA A 146 -1.83 -7.20 5.71
CA ALA A 146 -1.13 -5.93 5.66
C ALA A 146 -0.84 -5.36 7.06
N LEU A 147 -1.80 -5.45 8.00
CA LEU A 147 -1.59 -5.03 9.39
C LEU A 147 -0.52 -5.90 10.07
N ARG A 148 -0.57 -7.23 9.90
CA ARG A 148 0.43 -8.15 10.49
C ARG A 148 1.83 -7.92 9.93
N ALA A 149 1.94 -7.55 8.65
CA ALA A 149 3.20 -7.29 7.97
C ALA A 149 3.65 -5.82 8.04
N ALA A 150 2.89 -4.96 8.73
CA ALA A 150 3.18 -3.54 8.80
C ALA A 150 4.46 -3.26 9.61
N LEU A 151 5.24 -2.29 9.12
CA LEU A 151 6.50 -1.89 9.72
C LEU A 151 6.28 -0.69 10.64
N PRO A 152 6.83 -0.67 11.87
CA PRO A 152 6.86 0.55 12.68
C PRO A 152 7.82 1.55 12.03
N VAL A 153 7.35 2.76 11.75
CA VAL A 153 8.15 3.85 11.15
C VAL A 153 8.09 5.10 12.01
N GLU A 154 9.25 5.68 12.30
CA GLU A 154 9.38 6.96 13.00
C GLU A 154 9.27 8.12 12.00
N LEU A 155 8.16 8.87 12.06
CA LEU A 155 7.88 10.00 11.15
C LEU A 155 8.39 11.35 11.70
N GLY A 156 9.13 11.32 12.82
CA GLY A 156 9.66 12.49 13.53
C GLY A 156 8.74 13.01 14.65
N ARG A 157 9.30 13.83 15.54
CA ARG A 157 8.63 14.36 16.75
C ARG A 157 7.93 13.25 17.57
N ASP A 158 8.65 12.16 17.80
CA ASP A 158 8.21 10.98 18.57
C ASP A 158 6.94 10.28 18.03
N LEU A 159 6.54 10.53 16.78
CA LEU A 159 5.42 9.84 16.14
C LEU A 159 5.93 8.55 15.48
N VAL A 160 5.51 7.41 16.01
CA VAL A 160 5.71 6.08 15.40
C VAL A 160 4.37 5.53 14.94
N VAL A 161 4.28 5.14 13.67
CA VAL A 161 3.06 4.56 13.08
C VAL A 161 3.39 3.24 12.40
N LEU A 162 2.41 2.35 12.29
CA LEU A 162 2.52 1.16 11.45
C LEU A 162 2.27 1.55 9.99
N VAL A 163 3.14 1.09 9.08
CA VAL A 163 3.06 1.35 7.65
C VAL A 163 3.05 0.03 6.90
N ALA A 164 2.08 -0.17 6.01
CA ALA A 164 2.03 -1.36 5.17
C ALA A 164 3.35 -1.54 4.42
N SER A 165 3.97 -2.71 4.54
CA SER A 165 5.22 -3.04 3.87
C SER A 165 5.03 -3.01 2.34
N LEU A 166 6.11 -2.82 1.57
CA LEU A 166 6.03 -2.82 0.11
C LEU A 166 5.44 -4.14 -0.46
N PRO A 167 5.76 -5.34 0.08
CA PRO A 167 5.08 -6.57 -0.32
C PRO A 167 3.57 -6.58 0.00
N ALA A 168 3.16 -6.05 1.16
CA ALA A 168 1.75 -5.90 1.49
C ALA A 168 1.04 -4.91 0.55
N LEU A 169 1.70 -3.82 0.17
CA LEU A 169 1.18 -2.87 -0.82
C LEU A 169 1.04 -3.53 -2.20
N ALA A 170 1.97 -4.37 -2.63
CA ALA A 170 1.87 -5.10 -3.90
C ALA A 170 0.62 -6.02 -3.90
N MET A 171 0.42 -6.79 -2.83
CA MET A 171 -0.77 -7.62 -2.63
C MET A 171 -2.06 -6.77 -2.71
N LEU A 172 -2.15 -5.70 -1.92
CA LEU A 172 -3.34 -4.84 -1.90
C LEU A 172 -3.61 -4.20 -3.26
N LYS A 173 -2.56 -3.89 -4.05
CA LYS A 173 -2.72 -3.36 -5.41
C LYS A 173 -3.25 -4.38 -6.39
N ILE A 174 -2.84 -5.64 -6.30
CA ILE A 174 -3.37 -6.72 -7.15
C ILE A 174 -4.85 -6.98 -6.84
N ILE A 175 -5.21 -7.04 -5.55
CA ILE A 175 -6.61 -7.21 -5.11
C ILE A 175 -7.47 -6.04 -5.58
N ALA A 176 -7.01 -4.81 -5.32
CA ALA A 176 -7.73 -3.61 -5.74
C ALA A 176 -7.86 -3.52 -7.28
N TRP A 177 -6.80 -3.89 -8.02
CA TRP A 177 -6.84 -3.98 -9.47
C TRP A 177 -7.92 -4.96 -9.94
N ARG A 178 -7.98 -6.17 -9.37
CA ARG A 178 -9.01 -7.16 -9.72
C ARG A 178 -10.42 -6.57 -9.60
N ASP A 179 -10.67 -5.78 -8.57
CA ASP A 179 -12.00 -5.24 -8.30
C ASP A 179 -12.37 -4.03 -9.18
N ARG A 180 -11.40 -3.21 -9.63
CA ARG A 180 -11.68 -1.94 -10.33
C ARG A 180 -10.87 -1.67 -11.60
N HIS A 181 -10.22 -2.69 -12.18
CA HIS A 181 -9.41 -2.56 -13.39
C HIS A 181 -10.18 -2.07 -14.62
N THR A 182 -11.51 -2.23 -14.63
CA THR A 182 -12.39 -1.68 -15.69
C THR A 182 -12.57 -0.18 -15.59
N ASP A 183 -12.38 0.41 -14.42
CA ASP A 183 -12.61 1.83 -14.17
C ASP A 183 -11.36 2.66 -14.52
N ASN A 184 -10.18 2.14 -14.17
CA ASN A 184 -8.89 2.77 -14.44
C ASN A 184 -7.72 1.79 -14.27
N ASN A 185 -6.51 2.19 -14.69
CA ASN A 185 -5.29 1.39 -14.61
C ASN A 185 -4.34 1.80 -13.46
N ARG A 186 -4.80 2.60 -12.48
CA ARG A 186 -3.90 3.19 -11.47
C ARG A 186 -3.21 2.13 -10.61
N ASP A 187 -3.93 1.06 -10.25
CA ASP A 187 -3.35 0.00 -9.42
C ASP A 187 -2.31 -0.83 -10.18
N ALA A 188 -2.51 -1.05 -11.49
CA ALA A 188 -1.49 -1.67 -12.34
C ALA A 188 -0.24 -0.78 -12.44
N VAL A 189 -0.41 0.53 -12.61
CA VAL A 189 0.70 1.50 -12.64
C VAL A 189 1.45 1.56 -11.31
N ASP A 190 0.73 1.58 -10.19
CA ASP A 190 1.34 1.56 -8.85
C ASP A 190 2.08 0.24 -8.60
N LEU A 191 1.52 -0.90 -9.03
CA LEU A 191 2.21 -2.19 -8.96
C LEU A 191 3.49 -2.18 -9.80
N ARG A 192 3.44 -1.68 -11.04
CA ARG A 192 4.63 -1.51 -11.89
C ARG A 192 5.73 -0.71 -11.19
N PHE A 193 5.36 0.37 -10.51
CA PHE A 193 6.30 1.17 -9.74
C PHE A 193 6.98 0.33 -8.65
N LEU A 194 6.22 -0.48 -7.91
CA LEU A 194 6.79 -1.36 -6.88
C LEU A 194 7.74 -2.41 -7.50
N LEU A 195 7.35 -3.04 -8.62
CA LEU A 195 8.21 -4.00 -9.33
C LEU A 195 9.55 -3.36 -9.73
N ALA A 196 9.50 -2.13 -10.25
CA ALA A 196 10.67 -1.42 -10.76
C ALA A 196 11.60 -0.83 -9.69
N THR A 197 11.16 -0.76 -8.44
CA THR A 197 11.90 -0.04 -7.37
C THR A 197 12.23 -0.90 -6.16
N TYR A 198 11.74 -2.12 -6.09
CA TYR A 198 11.94 -2.98 -4.92
C TYR A 198 13.42 -3.28 -4.65
N SER A 199 14.23 -3.48 -5.68
CA SER A 199 15.69 -3.65 -5.58
C SER A 199 16.33 -2.50 -4.80
N LEU A 200 16.02 -1.26 -5.22
CA LEU A 200 16.56 -0.02 -4.66
C LEU A 200 15.96 0.35 -3.29
N ALA A 201 14.79 -0.20 -2.94
CA ALA A 201 14.10 0.07 -1.67
C ALA A 201 14.67 -0.75 -0.50
N GLY A 202 16.01 -0.74 -0.35
CA GLY A 202 16.72 -1.41 0.73
C GLY A 202 16.97 -2.90 0.53
N ASN A 203 16.76 -3.45 -0.67
CA ASN A 203 16.95 -4.87 -0.96
C ASN A 203 18.24 -5.19 -1.71
N MET A 204 19.06 -4.21 -2.09
CA MET A 204 20.35 -4.46 -2.75
C MET A 204 21.24 -5.41 -1.95
N ASP A 205 21.31 -5.25 -0.63
CA ASP A 205 22.10 -6.14 0.23
C ASP A 205 21.54 -7.57 0.25
N ARG A 206 20.22 -7.75 0.12
CA ARG A 206 19.60 -9.09 0.02
C ARG A 206 19.86 -9.72 -1.35
N ILE A 207 19.85 -8.91 -2.40
CA ILE A 207 20.10 -9.33 -3.78
C ILE A 207 21.55 -9.78 -3.98
N TYR A 208 22.53 -9.07 -3.41
CA TYR A 208 23.96 -9.38 -3.58
C TYR A 208 24.60 -10.11 -2.39
N GLY A 209 23.88 -10.25 -1.27
CA GLY A 209 24.40 -10.77 -0.01
C GLY A 209 24.10 -12.24 0.27
N GLY A 210 23.53 -12.99 -0.68
CA GLY A 210 23.22 -14.41 -0.53
C GLY A 210 21.73 -14.74 -0.37
N ASP A 211 20.90 -13.80 0.08
CA ASP A 211 19.49 -14.06 0.40
C ASP A 211 18.61 -14.26 -0.84
N ALA A 212 19.06 -13.82 -2.01
CA ALA A 212 18.33 -13.91 -3.28
C ALA A 212 19.24 -14.26 -4.47
N ASP A 213 20.36 -14.96 -4.22
CA ASP A 213 21.31 -15.39 -5.25
C ASP A 213 20.64 -16.26 -6.33
N ASP A 214 19.73 -17.14 -5.92
CA ASP A 214 18.97 -18.01 -6.83
C ASP A 214 18.06 -17.20 -7.76
N LEU A 215 17.47 -16.11 -7.26
CA LEU A 215 16.66 -15.18 -8.04
C LEU A 215 17.54 -14.36 -9.01
N LEU A 216 18.70 -13.90 -8.56
CA LEU A 216 19.64 -13.13 -9.39
C LEU A 216 20.18 -13.98 -10.54
N ASP A 217 20.60 -15.22 -10.26
CA ASP A 217 21.04 -16.21 -11.25
C ASP A 217 19.93 -16.51 -12.26
N THR A 218 18.70 -16.75 -11.76
CA THR A 218 17.53 -17.08 -12.60
C THR A 218 17.21 -15.97 -13.61
N TRP A 219 17.41 -14.71 -13.20
CA TRP A 219 17.05 -13.53 -14.01
C TRP A 219 18.25 -12.88 -14.71
N GLY A 220 19.37 -13.60 -14.83
CA GLY A 220 20.51 -13.22 -15.67
C GLY A 220 21.30 -12.04 -15.13
N ASP A 221 21.56 -12.03 -13.81
CA ASP A 221 22.31 -10.98 -13.11
C ASP A 221 21.67 -9.58 -13.23
N ASP A 222 20.37 -9.52 -13.51
CA ASP A 222 19.58 -8.29 -13.60
C ASP A 222 18.98 -7.96 -12.22
N PRO A 223 19.52 -6.97 -11.49
CA PRO A 223 19.09 -6.69 -10.12
C PRO A 223 17.65 -6.17 -10.05
N ASP A 224 17.11 -5.58 -11.12
CA ASP A 224 15.74 -5.07 -11.11
C ASP A 224 14.74 -6.22 -11.28
N LYS A 225 15.03 -7.19 -12.16
CA LYS A 225 14.24 -8.42 -12.27
C LYS A 225 14.37 -9.29 -11.02
N ALA A 226 15.57 -9.42 -10.46
CA ALA A 226 15.77 -10.11 -9.18
C ALA A 226 14.99 -9.42 -8.06
N GLY A 227 14.96 -8.08 -8.04
CA GLY A 227 14.12 -7.29 -7.13
C GLY A 227 12.63 -7.56 -7.30
N ALA A 228 12.12 -7.58 -8.54
CA ALA A 228 10.72 -7.92 -8.79
C ALA A 228 10.38 -9.37 -8.36
N ALA A 229 11.27 -10.33 -8.59
CA ALA A 229 11.12 -11.69 -8.10
C ALA A 229 11.15 -11.76 -6.55
N LEU A 230 12.03 -11.01 -5.90
CA LEU A 230 12.11 -10.94 -4.44
C LEU A 230 10.84 -10.32 -3.83
N LEU A 231 10.26 -9.32 -4.48
CA LEU A 231 8.96 -8.75 -4.09
C LEU A 231 7.85 -9.80 -4.13
N ALA A 232 7.82 -10.64 -5.18
CA ALA A 232 6.89 -11.76 -5.27
C ALA A 232 7.12 -12.75 -4.13
N HIS A 233 8.36 -13.19 -3.91
CA HIS A 233 8.70 -14.11 -2.81
C HIS A 233 8.21 -13.59 -1.45
N ASP A 234 8.55 -12.34 -1.13
CA ASP A 234 8.18 -11.72 0.14
C ASP A 234 6.66 -11.54 0.25
N MET A 235 5.97 -11.16 -0.82
CA MET A 235 4.51 -11.02 -0.84
C MET A 235 3.83 -12.37 -0.60
N MET A 236 4.27 -13.43 -1.28
CA MET A 236 3.68 -14.77 -1.15
C MET A 236 3.79 -15.33 0.27
N SER A 237 4.81 -14.91 1.03
CA SER A 237 4.96 -15.27 2.45
C SER A 237 3.90 -14.66 3.36
N LEU A 238 3.20 -13.60 2.93
CA LEU A 238 2.17 -12.92 3.70
C LEU A 238 0.78 -13.55 3.52
N LEU A 239 0.55 -14.18 2.36
CA LEU A 239 -0.79 -14.54 1.89
C LEU A 239 -1.37 -15.74 2.65
N THR A 240 -2.67 -15.66 2.95
CA THR A 240 -3.46 -16.86 3.24
C THR A 240 -3.66 -17.71 1.97
N PRO A 241 -4.02 -19.01 2.10
CA PRO A 241 -4.32 -19.84 0.93
C PRO A 241 -5.40 -19.25 0.02
N PHE A 242 -6.44 -18.65 0.62
CA PHE A 242 -7.51 -17.99 -0.11
C PHE A 242 -7.00 -16.80 -0.94
N THR A 243 -6.26 -15.88 -0.32
CA THR A 243 -5.72 -14.72 -1.04
C THR A 243 -4.65 -15.12 -2.05
N ARG A 244 -3.93 -16.21 -1.83
CA ARG A 244 -2.97 -16.76 -2.80
C ARG A 244 -3.62 -17.13 -4.13
N GLU A 245 -4.74 -17.86 -4.10
CA GLU A 245 -5.48 -18.24 -5.33
C GLU A 245 -5.91 -16.99 -6.10
N HIS A 246 -6.48 -16.04 -5.37
CA HIS A 246 -6.90 -14.74 -5.86
C HIS A 246 -5.79 -13.90 -6.50
N ILE A 247 -4.58 -13.92 -5.94
CA ILE A 247 -3.40 -13.25 -6.53
C ILE A 247 -2.97 -13.97 -7.81
N ILE A 248 -2.90 -15.30 -7.80
CA ILE A 248 -2.51 -16.09 -8.99
C ILE A 248 -3.49 -15.85 -10.14
N ASP A 249 -4.80 -15.90 -9.87
CA ASP A 249 -5.85 -15.65 -10.86
C ASP A 249 -5.74 -14.25 -11.47
N ALA A 250 -5.47 -13.23 -10.64
CA ALA A 250 -5.32 -11.85 -11.11
C ALA A 250 -4.09 -11.65 -12.03
N LEU A 251 -3.03 -12.45 -11.86
CA LEU A 251 -1.85 -12.41 -12.71
C LEU A 251 -2.01 -13.17 -14.03
N ASP A 252 -3.10 -13.94 -14.16
CA ASP A 252 -3.50 -14.70 -15.35
C ASP A 252 -2.30 -15.40 -16.03
N PRO A 253 -1.78 -16.48 -15.41
CA PRO A 253 -0.55 -17.13 -15.86
C PRO A 253 -0.69 -17.87 -17.19
N LEU A 254 -1.92 -18.13 -17.64
CA LEU A 254 -2.19 -18.82 -18.90
C LEU A 254 -2.16 -17.86 -20.11
N THR A 255 -2.32 -16.56 -19.87
CA THR A 255 -2.26 -15.53 -20.90
C THR A 255 -0.85 -14.94 -20.97
N PRO A 256 -0.16 -14.96 -22.13
CA PRO A 256 1.18 -14.38 -22.25
C PRO A 256 1.21 -12.88 -21.88
N TYR A 257 0.23 -12.11 -22.38
CA TYR A 257 0.05 -10.69 -22.13
C TYR A 257 -1.28 -10.42 -21.42
N PRO A 258 -1.36 -10.66 -20.10
CA PRO A 258 -2.60 -10.46 -19.37
C PRO A 258 -2.96 -8.97 -19.31
N LEU A 259 -4.23 -8.67 -18.99
CA LEU A 259 -4.72 -7.28 -18.97
C LEU A 259 -3.90 -6.41 -18.00
N ILE A 260 -3.51 -6.95 -16.84
CA ILE A 260 -2.71 -6.22 -15.84
C ILE A 260 -1.38 -5.76 -16.43
N LEU A 261 -0.68 -6.62 -17.17
CA LEU A 261 0.56 -6.26 -17.87
C LEU A 261 0.30 -5.23 -18.96
N THR A 262 -0.76 -5.40 -19.76
CA THR A 262 -1.14 -4.44 -20.79
C THR A 262 -1.40 -3.05 -20.20
N GLN A 263 -2.06 -3.00 -19.04
CA GLN A 263 -2.33 -1.76 -18.33
C GLN A 263 -1.08 -1.12 -17.69
N MET A 264 -0.12 -1.93 -17.23
CA MET A 264 1.20 -1.45 -16.80
C MET A 264 1.95 -0.77 -17.96
N MET A 265 1.94 -1.37 -19.15
CA MET A 265 2.62 -0.84 -20.34
C MET A 265 1.89 0.35 -20.99
N GLY A 266 0.55 0.35 -20.95
CA GLY A 266 -0.31 1.37 -21.57
C GLY A 266 -0.37 2.71 -20.84
N GLY A 267 0.35 2.86 -19.71
CA GLY A 267 0.50 4.10 -18.97
C GLY A 267 1.38 5.14 -19.67
N ALA A 268 1.04 5.54 -20.91
CA ALA A 268 1.74 6.54 -21.72
C ALA A 268 1.59 7.99 -21.21
N HIS A 269 1.57 8.20 -19.89
CA HIS A 269 1.75 9.50 -19.28
C HIS A 269 2.86 9.45 -18.23
N ARG A 270 4.11 9.60 -18.71
CA ARG A 270 5.32 10.04 -17.98
C ARG A 270 5.38 9.57 -16.52
N LEU A 271 5.75 8.30 -16.30
CA LEU A 271 5.74 7.74 -14.94
C LEU A 271 7.10 7.35 -14.38
N LEU A 272 8.19 7.50 -15.12
CA LEU A 272 9.54 7.38 -14.56
C LEU A 272 10.46 8.47 -15.13
N SER A 273 11.18 9.17 -14.25
CA SER A 273 12.45 9.83 -14.60
C SER A 273 13.64 8.95 -14.23
N VAL A 274 13.41 7.64 -14.23
CA VAL A 274 14.45 6.61 -14.33
C VAL A 274 14.52 6.29 -15.83
N GLY A 275 15.72 6.35 -16.41
CA GLY A 275 15.93 6.38 -17.86
C GLY A 275 15.12 5.35 -18.66
N ASP A 276 14.58 5.81 -19.79
CA ASP A 276 13.88 5.05 -20.82
C ASP A 276 12.76 4.09 -20.35
N ASP A 277 11.51 4.56 -20.32
CA ASP A 277 10.29 3.74 -20.32
C ASP A 277 10.30 2.81 -21.56
N LYS A 278 10.98 1.67 -21.48
CA LYS A 278 10.99 0.62 -22.50
C LYS A 278 9.96 -0.44 -22.11
N PRO A 279 8.98 -0.75 -22.99
CA PRO A 279 8.01 -1.82 -22.76
C PRO A 279 8.67 -3.15 -22.36
N GLU A 280 9.83 -3.46 -22.95
CA GLU A 280 10.65 -4.65 -22.66
C GLU A 280 11.08 -4.75 -21.18
N LEU A 281 11.35 -3.61 -20.52
CA LEU A 281 11.70 -3.59 -19.10
C LEU A 281 10.48 -3.98 -18.24
N THR A 282 9.31 -3.40 -18.54
CA THR A 282 8.08 -3.68 -17.78
C THR A 282 7.66 -5.14 -17.92
N GLU A 283 7.77 -5.70 -19.13
CA GLU A 283 7.53 -7.12 -19.39
C GLU A 283 8.49 -8.02 -18.59
N GLY A 284 9.80 -7.73 -18.64
CA GLY A 284 10.78 -8.51 -17.89
C GLY A 284 10.58 -8.48 -16.37
N LEU A 285 10.23 -7.32 -15.81
CA LEU A 285 9.90 -7.19 -14.38
C LEU A 285 8.64 -7.97 -14.01
N PHE A 286 7.60 -7.89 -14.84
CA PHE A 286 6.36 -8.60 -14.61
C PHE A 286 6.54 -10.12 -14.72
N ASP A 287 7.31 -10.59 -15.71
CA ASP A 287 7.60 -12.02 -15.86
C ASP A 287 8.43 -12.56 -14.69
N ALA A 288 9.37 -11.76 -14.17
CA ALA A 288 10.13 -12.10 -12.98
C ALA A 288 9.25 -12.27 -11.75
N PHE A 289 8.37 -11.30 -11.52
CA PHE A 289 7.39 -11.34 -10.44
C PHE A 289 6.42 -12.53 -10.60
N ARG A 290 5.75 -12.65 -11.75
CA ARG A 290 4.73 -13.66 -12.04
C ARG A 290 5.30 -15.08 -11.96
N SER A 291 6.47 -15.33 -12.55
CA SER A 291 7.09 -16.66 -12.52
C SER A 291 7.46 -17.09 -11.11
N THR A 292 7.84 -16.15 -10.26
CA THR A 292 8.19 -16.42 -8.86
C THR A 292 6.94 -16.71 -8.02
N VAL A 293 5.85 -15.97 -8.24
CA VAL A 293 4.53 -16.26 -7.62
C VAL A 293 4.08 -17.70 -7.90
N LEU A 294 4.28 -18.20 -9.12
CA LEU A 294 3.84 -19.55 -9.51
C LEU A 294 4.71 -20.69 -8.95
N LYS A 295 5.91 -20.37 -8.45
CA LYS A 295 6.83 -21.36 -7.87
C LYS A 295 6.75 -21.44 -6.34
N ALA A 296 6.20 -20.41 -5.70
CA ALA A 296 6.09 -20.26 -4.24
C ALA A 296 4.84 -20.92 -3.65
#